data_AF-A0A960UY69-F1
#
_entry.id   AF-A0A960UY69-F1
#
_cell.length_a   1.000
_cell.length_b   1.000
_cell.length_c   1.000
_cell.angle_alpha   90.00
_cell.angle_beta   90.00
_cell.angle_gamma   90.00
#
_symmetry.space_group_name_H-M   'P 1'
#
loop_
_entity.id
_entity.type
_entity.pdbx_description
1 polymer ?
#
loop_
_entity_poly.entity_id
_entity_poly.type
_entity_poly.pdbx_seq_one_letter_code
_entity_poly.pdbx_strand_id
1 'polypeptide(L)'
;MISSLSCSAGPGTTNDEARNMDGFMIGFSRQLGAFSIAGILFIASSYPVEAEILGPVKNSHSRAFLHTAVPHNAYADGALVLLEIRLEPGWHTYWSNPGDSGAPLQANWQWQENTPDPEILWPQPIRIASGPLMTYGHEGRVFFGFLFEGSIARKRFSVDMEWLECAEICIPAKAHFEKHSAPAGQQRLSDIQPEVLRWLQRQGEPARQLQALTDGRSLELKAPAGSEALEADYAFIENELLVEHAGPQVSDAGGIRIPLQAGAQIPRQIRGLLKQGEQYHSFVATVTRVDDLDESMEMLELLIYSGLAFLGGIILNLMPCVLPVLSLKIFHLINLSGESRNRLLLYTGSYSAGVILSFLALSGLLIALRAAGEQLGWGFHLQSSGFLVFMILFLSVFALNLLGVFEIGLSLTSISAPEIKTDHGIRAIGSSFLSGILATVVAS
;
A
#
# COMPACT_ATOMS: atom_id res chain seq x y z
N MET A 1 58.82 -28.21 92.49
CA MET A 1 58.17 -29.21 91.63
C MET A 1 57.78 -28.51 90.34
N ILE A 2 58.55 -28.72 89.26
CA ILE A 2 58.14 -29.27 87.94
C ILE A 2 56.92 -28.51 87.35
N SER A 3 56.90 -27.91 86.16
CA SER A 3 57.38 -28.33 84.82
C SER A 3 57.27 -27.11 83.88
N SER A 4 58.31 -26.73 83.12
CA SER A 4 58.58 -27.10 81.72
C SER A 4 57.89 -26.28 80.62
N LEU A 5 58.73 -25.63 79.81
CA LEU A 5 58.68 -25.41 78.36
C LEU A 5 57.66 -24.43 77.77
N SER A 6 58.16 -23.31 77.22
CA SER A 6 57.82 -22.92 75.83
C SER A 6 58.82 -21.95 75.18
N CYS A 7 59.16 -22.32 73.94
CA CYS A 7 59.70 -21.59 72.77
C CYS A 7 60.96 -20.71 72.85
N SER A 8 62.02 -21.19 72.18
CA SER A 8 63.17 -20.44 71.69
C SER A 8 63.28 -20.48 70.16
N ALA A 9 63.96 -19.46 69.63
CA ALA A 9 64.84 -19.46 68.46
C ALA A 9 64.24 -19.10 67.07
N GLY A 10 64.70 -17.96 66.57
CA GLY A 10 64.99 -17.72 65.15
C GLY A 10 66.41 -17.15 65.02
N PRO A 11 67.09 -17.39 63.90
CA PRO A 11 68.01 -16.38 63.35
C PRO A 11 67.92 -16.26 61.80
N GLY A 12 68.40 -15.14 61.26
CA GLY A 12 68.97 -15.10 59.89
C GLY A 12 68.51 -14.00 58.93
N THR A 13 69.15 -12.83 59.02
CA THR A 13 69.77 -11.98 57.96
C THR A 13 69.12 -11.69 56.57
N THR A 14 69.11 -10.37 56.29
CA THR A 14 69.43 -9.59 55.07
C THR A 14 68.45 -9.44 53.88
N ASN A 15 68.42 -8.19 53.40
CA ASN A 15 68.02 -7.60 52.12
C ASN A 15 66.63 -6.97 51.96
N ASP A 16 66.69 -5.91 51.13
CA ASP A 16 65.68 -5.25 50.31
C ASP A 16 64.96 -3.97 50.80
N GLU A 17 65.38 -2.90 50.11
CA GLU A 17 64.59 -1.98 49.31
C GLU A 17 63.48 -1.10 49.94
N ALA A 18 63.82 0.19 49.93
CA ALA A 18 63.09 1.27 49.27
C ALA A 18 61.67 1.61 49.75
N ARG A 19 61.55 2.80 50.36
CA ARG A 19 60.29 3.54 50.52
C ARG A 19 60.49 5.03 50.26
N ASN A 20 59.59 5.55 49.41
CA ASN A 20 59.00 6.89 49.35
C ASN A 20 59.90 8.13 49.13
N MET A 21 59.71 8.87 48.03
CA MET A 21 58.66 9.90 47.79
C MET A 21 58.85 11.17 48.63
N ASP A 22 59.37 12.23 47.99
CA ASP A 22 58.69 13.53 47.77
C ASP A 22 59.65 14.73 47.74
N GLY A 23 59.35 15.70 46.88
CA GLY A 23 59.87 17.08 46.96
C GLY A 23 60.80 17.46 45.81
N PHE A 24 60.30 17.83 44.62
CA PHE A 24 59.92 19.21 44.26
C PHE A 24 61.11 20.18 44.26
N MET A 25 61.62 20.54 43.07
CA MET A 25 61.94 21.92 42.61
C MET A 25 62.96 21.94 41.46
N ILE A 26 62.51 22.52 40.33
CA ILE A 26 63.20 23.49 39.46
C ILE A 26 64.49 23.03 38.76
N GLY A 27 64.39 22.96 37.43
CA GLY A 27 65.46 22.54 36.53
C GLY A 27 66.53 23.59 36.25
N PHE A 28 67.68 23.09 35.78
CA PHE A 28 68.64 23.87 35.02
C PHE A 28 69.56 22.95 34.20
N SER A 29 69.35 22.97 32.88
CA SER A 29 70.35 22.93 31.80
C SER A 29 71.32 21.73 31.65
N ARG A 30 71.44 21.30 30.38
CA ARG A 30 72.61 20.74 29.69
C ARG A 30 73.08 19.34 30.13
N GLN A 31 72.94 18.37 29.23
CA GLN A 31 74.05 17.94 28.37
C GLN A 31 73.62 16.94 27.31
N LEU A 32 74.16 17.17 26.11
CA LEU A 32 74.20 16.26 24.97
C LEU A 32 75.01 15.01 25.30
N GLY A 33 74.60 13.85 24.76
CA GLY A 33 75.46 12.67 24.74
C GLY A 33 74.73 11.41 24.31
N ALA A 34 74.75 11.17 23.00
CA ALA A 34 74.49 9.93 22.27
C ALA A 34 74.56 8.62 23.07
N PHE A 35 73.69 7.64 22.78
CA PHE A 35 74.09 6.32 22.28
C PHE A 35 72.86 5.43 21.97
N SER A 36 72.89 4.85 20.76
CA SER A 36 72.39 3.52 20.35
C SER A 36 70.89 3.15 20.42
N ILE A 37 70.31 3.11 19.22
CA ILE A 37 69.75 1.91 18.55
C ILE A 37 69.47 0.71 19.47
N ALA A 38 68.19 0.45 19.75
CA ALA A 38 67.51 -0.85 19.63
C ALA A 38 66.17 -0.80 20.37
N GLY A 39 65.06 -0.89 19.65
CA GLY A 39 63.74 -0.99 20.28
C GLY A 39 62.62 -0.44 19.42
N ILE A 40 62.40 -1.03 18.24
CA ILE A 40 61.09 -0.95 17.59
C ILE A 40 60.13 -1.69 18.53
N LEU A 41 59.51 -0.96 19.45
CA LEU A 41 58.32 -1.43 20.16
C LEU A 41 57.18 -1.42 19.15
N PHE A 42 56.94 -2.58 18.54
CA PHE A 42 55.66 -2.92 17.96
C PHE A 42 54.65 -2.94 19.11
N ILE A 43 54.07 -1.78 19.45
CA ILE A 43 52.84 -1.73 20.22
C ILE A 43 51.76 -2.24 19.27
N ALA A 44 51.60 -3.56 19.25
CA ALA A 44 50.37 -4.17 18.81
C ALA A 44 49.27 -3.63 19.73
N SER A 45 48.64 -2.55 19.31
CA SER A 45 47.37 -2.10 19.85
C SER A 45 46.39 -3.23 19.60
N SER A 46 46.32 -4.12 20.58
CA SER A 46 45.23 -5.06 20.75
C SER A 46 44.04 -4.21 21.16
N TYR A 47 43.42 -3.56 20.17
CA TYR A 47 42.05 -3.13 20.33
C TYR A 47 41.27 -4.38 20.72
N PRO A 48 40.58 -4.41 21.87
CA PRO A 48 39.56 -5.41 22.05
C PRO A 48 38.59 -5.17 20.90
N VAL A 49 38.52 -6.14 19.98
CA VAL A 49 37.35 -6.29 19.13
C VAL A 49 36.28 -6.76 20.09
N GLU A 50 35.63 -5.81 20.75
CA GLU A 50 34.36 -6.06 21.40
C GLU A 50 33.47 -6.64 20.30
N ALA A 51 33.25 -7.94 20.34
CA ALA A 51 32.22 -8.57 19.54
C ALA A 51 30.92 -7.93 20.01
N GLU A 52 30.43 -6.97 19.23
CA GLU A 52 29.17 -6.30 19.46
C GLU A 52 28.07 -7.36 19.31
N ILE A 53 27.75 -8.02 20.41
CA ILE A 53 26.51 -8.78 20.54
C ILE A 53 25.42 -7.71 20.63
N LEU A 54 25.11 -7.09 19.48
CA LEU A 54 24.04 -6.12 19.33
C LEU A 54 22.75 -6.79 19.80
N GLY A 55 22.22 -6.30 20.92
CA GLY A 55 20.90 -6.66 21.40
C GLY A 55 19.81 -6.28 20.38
N PRO A 56 18.56 -6.70 20.61
CA PRO A 56 17.46 -6.34 19.70
C PRO A 56 17.30 -4.84 19.57
N VAL A 57 16.93 -4.39 18.37
CA VAL A 57 16.38 -3.04 18.18
C VAL A 57 14.97 -3.05 18.73
N LYS A 58 14.74 -2.30 19.80
CA LYS A 58 13.42 -2.16 20.43
C LYS A 58 12.64 -1.03 19.73
N ASN A 59 11.45 -1.36 19.26
CA ASN A 59 10.46 -0.42 18.73
C ASN A 59 9.31 -0.25 19.74
N SER A 60 8.26 0.48 19.34
CA SER A 60 7.10 0.76 20.19
C SER A 60 6.44 -0.53 20.69
N HIS A 61 6.17 -1.47 19.79
CA HIS A 61 5.48 -2.73 20.09
C HIS A 61 6.15 -3.96 19.48
N SER A 62 7.42 -3.84 19.08
CA SER A 62 8.21 -5.00 18.69
C SER A 62 9.69 -4.94 19.10
N ARG A 63 10.34 -6.09 18.97
CA ARG A 63 11.80 -6.22 19.03
C ARG A 63 12.29 -6.92 17.77
N ALA A 64 13.22 -6.27 17.07
CA ALA A 64 13.81 -6.78 15.84
C ALA A 64 15.22 -7.32 16.08
N PHE A 65 15.52 -8.48 15.50
CA PHE A 65 16.82 -9.14 15.55
C PHE A 65 17.24 -9.52 14.13
N LEU A 66 18.47 -9.18 13.74
CA LEU A 66 19.03 -9.62 12.47
C LEU A 66 19.97 -10.81 12.69
N HIS A 67 19.67 -11.95 12.08
CA HIS A 67 20.49 -13.15 12.13
C HIS A 67 21.12 -13.40 10.76
N THR A 68 22.44 -13.57 10.68
CA THR A 68 23.07 -13.97 9.41
C THR A 68 23.16 -15.50 9.37
N ALA A 69 22.81 -16.13 8.25
CA ALA A 69 22.85 -17.57 8.10
C ALA A 69 23.53 -17.91 6.76
N VAL A 70 24.74 -18.46 6.83
CA VAL A 70 25.47 -18.92 5.64
C VAL A 70 25.11 -20.41 5.45
N PRO A 71 24.81 -20.88 4.21
CA PRO A 71 23.69 -21.77 3.91
C PRO A 71 23.87 -23.22 4.40
N HIS A 72 22.75 -23.95 4.41
CA HIS A 72 22.76 -25.41 4.25
C HIS A 72 22.19 -25.77 2.87
N ASN A 73 23.08 -26.25 1.98
CA ASN A 73 22.91 -27.17 0.83
C ASN A 73 21.73 -27.07 -0.17
N ALA A 74 20.72 -26.22 -0.01
CA ALA A 74 19.59 -26.10 -0.95
C ALA A 74 19.83 -25.09 -2.09
N TYR A 75 20.73 -24.13 -1.88
CA TYR A 75 21.11 -23.10 -2.86
C TYR A 75 22.64 -23.07 -2.90
N ALA A 76 23.24 -23.76 -3.86
CA ALA A 76 24.63 -24.21 -3.83
C ALA A 76 25.70 -23.12 -3.57
N ASP A 77 25.38 -21.84 -3.81
CA ASP A 77 26.28 -20.71 -3.58
C ASP A 77 25.66 -19.50 -2.84
N GLY A 78 24.38 -19.56 -2.44
CA GLY A 78 23.64 -18.41 -1.90
C GLY A 78 23.85 -18.14 -0.40
N ALA A 79 23.47 -16.96 0.06
CA ALA A 79 23.44 -16.64 1.49
C ALA A 79 22.04 -16.24 1.97
N LEU A 80 21.73 -16.48 3.24
CA LEU A 80 20.45 -16.15 3.83
C LEU A 80 20.63 -15.22 5.03
N VAL A 81 19.93 -14.10 5.05
CA VAL A 81 19.81 -13.29 6.26
C VAL A 81 18.36 -13.36 6.74
N LEU A 82 18.16 -13.46 8.05
CA LEU A 82 16.84 -13.56 8.66
C LEU A 82 16.61 -12.35 9.56
N LEU A 83 15.55 -11.60 9.30
CA LEU A 83 15.00 -10.64 10.25
C LEU A 83 13.94 -11.33 11.08
N GLU A 84 14.17 -11.40 12.38
CA GLU A 84 13.18 -11.82 13.35
C GLU A 84 12.50 -10.60 13.97
N ILE A 85 11.17 -10.54 13.90
CA ILE A 85 10.36 -9.54 14.60
C ILE A 85 9.53 -10.25 15.66
N ARG A 86 9.65 -9.81 16.92
CA ARG A 86 8.78 -10.22 18.04
C ARG A 86 7.82 -9.10 18.38
N LEU A 87 6.56 -9.27 18.04
CA LEU A 87 5.45 -8.35 18.32
C LEU A 87 4.87 -8.61 19.71
N GLU A 88 4.38 -7.56 20.35
CA GLU A 88 3.56 -7.67 21.55
C GLU A 88 2.19 -8.29 21.23
N PRO A 89 1.51 -8.96 22.19
CA PRO A 89 0.18 -9.53 21.95
C PRO A 89 -0.83 -8.47 21.45
N GLY A 90 -1.60 -8.83 20.43
CA GLY A 90 -2.57 -7.93 19.79
C GLY A 90 -2.00 -7.01 18.71
N TRP A 91 -0.68 -7.05 18.46
CA TRP A 91 -0.02 -6.32 17.39
C TRP A 91 0.38 -7.25 16.24
N HIS A 92 0.26 -6.75 15.02
CA HIS A 92 0.65 -7.43 13.79
C HIS A 92 1.55 -6.57 12.89
N THR A 93 2.26 -7.25 11.99
CA THR A 93 2.95 -6.66 10.83
C THR A 93 2.43 -7.32 9.55
N TYR A 94 2.84 -6.83 8.38
CA TYR A 94 2.20 -7.16 7.11
C TYR A 94 3.02 -8.12 6.24
N TRP A 95 2.28 -8.81 5.38
CA TRP A 95 2.81 -9.59 4.27
C TRP A 95 3.13 -8.70 3.06
N SER A 96 3.65 -9.27 1.97
CA SER A 96 4.00 -8.56 0.74
C SER A 96 2.82 -7.74 0.19
N ASN A 97 1.65 -8.37 0.10
CA ASN A 97 0.38 -7.67 -0.04
C ASN A 97 -0.21 -7.46 1.36
N PRO A 98 -0.35 -6.21 1.85
CA PRO A 98 -0.88 -5.94 3.19
C PRO A 98 -2.41 -6.11 3.29
N GLY A 99 -3.13 -6.20 2.16
CA GLY A 99 -4.59 -6.18 2.12
C GLY A 99 -5.14 -4.76 2.07
N ASP A 100 -6.30 -4.51 2.69
CA ASP A 100 -7.03 -3.24 2.55
C ASP A 100 -6.35 -2.04 3.25
N SER A 101 -5.38 -2.30 4.14
CA SER A 101 -4.63 -1.27 4.84
C SER A 101 -3.28 -1.81 5.32
N GLY A 102 -2.29 -0.94 5.46
CA GLY A 102 -0.96 -1.31 5.94
C GLY A 102 0.12 -1.04 4.91
N ALA A 103 1.31 -1.59 5.14
CA ALA A 103 2.43 -1.53 4.21
C ALA A 103 3.39 -2.69 4.49
N PRO A 104 3.97 -3.29 3.43
CA PRO A 104 4.95 -4.36 3.58
C PRO A 104 6.26 -3.85 4.19
N LEU A 105 7.05 -4.78 4.72
CA LEU A 105 8.44 -4.54 5.13
C LEU A 105 9.26 -3.98 3.95
N GLN A 106 9.96 -2.89 4.19
CA GLN A 106 10.96 -2.33 3.27
C GLN A 106 12.35 -2.54 3.87
N ALA A 107 13.31 -2.93 3.02
CA ALA A 107 14.70 -3.13 3.42
C ALA A 107 15.62 -2.49 2.38
N ASN A 108 16.35 -1.46 2.81
CA ASN A 108 17.28 -0.73 1.96
C ASN A 108 18.71 -1.14 2.32
N TRP A 109 19.32 -1.97 1.48
CA TRP A 109 20.66 -2.49 1.71
C TRP A 109 21.73 -1.54 1.16
N GLN A 110 22.79 -1.36 1.92
CA GLN A 110 23.96 -0.58 1.54
C GLN A 110 25.21 -1.46 1.65
N TRP A 111 25.83 -1.71 0.51
CA TRP A 111 27.01 -2.56 0.40
C TRP A 111 28.26 -1.73 0.11
N GLN A 112 29.40 -2.17 0.65
CA GLN A 112 30.70 -1.58 0.30
C GLN A 112 31.21 -2.04 -1.07
N GLU A 113 30.70 -3.17 -1.57
CA GLU A 113 30.98 -3.75 -2.89
C GLU A 113 29.70 -3.85 -3.70
N ASN A 114 29.79 -3.94 -5.04
CA ASN A 114 28.62 -4.08 -5.91
C ASN A 114 27.97 -5.47 -5.74
N THR A 115 27.05 -5.58 -4.77
CA THR A 115 26.30 -6.80 -4.45
C THR A 115 24.83 -6.53 -4.74
N PRO A 116 24.14 -7.39 -5.53
CA PRO A 116 22.70 -7.26 -5.74
C PRO A 116 21.92 -7.34 -4.43
N ASP A 117 20.80 -6.62 -4.37
CA ASP A 117 19.87 -6.72 -3.25
C ASP A 117 19.25 -8.12 -3.19
N PRO A 118 18.94 -8.63 -1.98
CA PRO A 118 18.39 -9.96 -1.82
C PRO A 118 16.92 -10.03 -2.23
N GLU A 119 16.48 -11.21 -2.65
CA GLU A 119 15.06 -11.52 -2.72
C GLU A 119 14.48 -11.67 -1.31
N ILE A 120 13.38 -10.98 -1.04
CA ILE A 120 12.66 -11.15 0.23
C ILE A 120 11.82 -12.43 0.15
N LEU A 121 12.16 -13.40 0.98
CA LEU A 121 11.34 -14.57 1.24
C LEU A 121 10.28 -14.17 2.25
N TRP A 122 9.02 -14.11 1.81
CA TRP A 122 7.89 -13.68 2.62
C TRP A 122 7.26 -14.83 3.41
N PRO A 123 7.16 -14.72 4.75
CA PRO A 123 6.49 -15.74 5.56
C PRO A 123 5.03 -15.91 5.14
N GLN A 124 4.45 -17.06 5.47
CA GLN A 124 3.07 -17.34 5.11
C GLN A 124 2.11 -16.42 5.87
N PRO A 125 1.19 -15.74 5.16
CA PRO A 125 0.29 -14.80 5.80
C PRO A 125 -0.85 -15.51 6.53
N ILE A 126 -1.37 -14.83 7.54
CA ILE A 126 -2.69 -15.06 8.11
C ILE A 126 -3.62 -13.91 7.70
N ARG A 127 -4.93 -14.19 7.78
CA ARG A 127 -5.98 -13.19 7.61
C ARG A 127 -6.26 -12.51 8.94
N ILE A 128 -6.23 -11.18 8.95
CA ILE A 128 -6.51 -10.37 10.12
C ILE A 128 -7.68 -9.44 9.76
N ALA A 129 -8.85 -9.71 10.33
CA ALA A 129 -10.05 -8.92 10.05
C ALA A 129 -10.17 -7.76 11.05
N SER A 130 -10.40 -6.55 10.54
CA SER A 130 -10.63 -5.35 11.34
C SER A 130 -11.85 -4.60 10.82
N GLY A 131 -13.02 -4.87 11.43
CA GLY A 131 -14.30 -4.35 10.97
C GLY A 131 -14.59 -4.80 9.52
N PRO A 132 -14.78 -3.89 8.55
CA PRO A 132 -15.01 -4.22 7.15
C PRO A 132 -13.72 -4.53 6.36
N LEU A 133 -12.55 -4.30 6.96
CA LEU A 133 -11.26 -4.44 6.30
C LEU A 133 -10.67 -5.83 6.55
N MET A 134 -9.95 -6.34 5.56
CA MET A 134 -9.15 -7.55 5.64
C MET A 134 -7.70 -7.22 5.34
N THR A 135 -6.82 -7.50 6.29
CA THR A 135 -5.38 -7.38 6.10
C THR A 135 -4.70 -8.74 6.13
N TYR A 136 -3.54 -8.82 5.49
CA TYR A 136 -2.71 -10.02 5.45
C TYR A 136 -1.37 -9.75 6.13
N GLY A 137 -1.03 -10.60 7.08
CA GLY A 137 0.11 -10.31 7.93
C GLY A 137 0.48 -11.43 8.86
N HIS A 138 1.14 -11.04 9.95
CA HIS A 138 1.75 -11.93 10.92
C HIS A 138 1.62 -11.35 12.33
N GLU A 139 1.35 -12.22 13.30
CA GLU A 139 1.27 -11.90 14.72
C GLU A 139 2.36 -12.65 15.51
N GLY A 140 2.70 -12.15 16.70
CA GLY A 140 3.64 -12.81 17.60
C GLY A 140 5.08 -12.79 17.08
N ARG A 141 5.65 -13.95 16.74
CA ARG A 141 7.05 -14.07 16.29
C ARG A 141 7.08 -14.44 14.81
N VAL A 142 7.68 -13.57 13.99
CA VAL A 142 7.78 -13.75 12.53
C VAL A 142 9.23 -13.61 12.06
N PHE A 143 9.56 -14.34 10.99
CA PHE A 143 10.87 -14.30 10.34
C PHE A 143 10.72 -13.95 8.86
N PHE A 144 11.38 -12.87 8.44
CA PHE A 144 11.53 -12.51 7.02
C PHE A 144 12.90 -12.96 6.54
N GLY A 145 12.95 -13.65 5.40
CA GLY A 145 14.19 -14.10 4.80
C GLY A 145 14.68 -13.17 3.72
N PHE A 146 15.99 -13.04 3.59
CA PHE A 146 16.66 -12.28 2.54
C PHE A 146 17.66 -13.22 1.87
N LEU A 147 17.29 -13.69 0.68
CA LEU A 147 18.06 -14.63 -0.11
C LEU A 147 18.97 -13.89 -1.08
N PHE A 148 20.27 -14.12 -0.94
CA PHE A 148 21.30 -13.53 -1.79
C PHE A 148 21.74 -14.50 -2.88
N GLU A 149 21.81 -13.99 -4.11
CA GLU A 149 22.49 -14.67 -5.21
C GLU A 149 24.01 -14.61 -4.98
N GLY A 150 24.56 -15.69 -4.42
CA GLY A 150 25.99 -15.82 -4.15
C GLY A 150 26.38 -15.56 -2.69
N SER A 151 27.68 -15.76 -2.42
CA SER A 151 28.23 -15.64 -1.08
C SER A 151 28.38 -14.18 -0.67
N ILE A 152 27.82 -13.84 0.49
CA ILE A 152 28.07 -12.56 1.16
C ILE A 152 29.17 -12.67 2.21
N ALA A 153 29.83 -13.83 2.39
CA ALA A 153 30.73 -14.08 3.51
C ALA A 153 31.86 -13.05 3.61
N ARG A 154 32.11 -12.54 4.83
CA ARG A 154 33.10 -11.49 5.16
C ARG A 154 32.85 -10.11 4.55
N LYS A 155 31.75 -9.90 3.82
CA LYS A 155 31.32 -8.57 3.36
C LYS A 155 30.72 -7.75 4.50
N ARG A 156 30.95 -6.43 4.46
CA ARG A 156 30.28 -5.46 5.33
C ARG A 156 29.04 -4.92 4.63
N PHE A 157 27.95 -4.84 5.39
CA PHE A 157 26.73 -4.21 4.93
C PHE A 157 26.08 -3.41 6.05
N SER A 158 25.34 -2.39 5.63
CA SER A 158 24.36 -1.69 6.45
C SER A 158 22.99 -1.91 5.84
N VAL A 159 21.95 -2.01 6.65
CA VAL A 159 20.57 -2.13 6.17
C VAL A 159 19.62 -1.34 7.04
N ASP A 160 18.84 -0.47 6.38
CA ASP A 160 17.74 0.27 6.98
C ASP A 160 16.44 -0.46 6.66
N MET A 161 15.77 -0.94 7.70
CA MET A 161 14.51 -1.67 7.59
C MET A 161 13.38 -0.88 8.20
N GLU A 162 12.25 -0.80 7.50
CA GLU A 162 11.05 -0.11 7.96
C GLU A 162 9.83 -1.02 7.77
N TRP A 163 8.98 -1.11 8.79
CA TRP A 163 7.71 -1.84 8.72
C TRP A 163 6.64 -1.11 9.54
N LEU A 164 5.38 -1.52 9.39
CA LEU A 164 4.29 -1.04 10.22
C LEU A 164 3.95 -2.06 11.32
N GLU A 165 3.77 -1.57 12.54
CA GLU A 165 3.19 -2.29 13.66
C GLU A 165 1.76 -1.80 13.85
N CYS A 166 0.77 -2.68 13.74
CA CYS A 166 -0.63 -2.27 13.83
C CYS A 166 -1.40 -3.08 14.87
N ALA A 167 -2.28 -2.37 15.57
CA ALA A 167 -3.38 -2.91 16.36
C ALA A 167 -4.66 -2.21 15.89
N GLU A 168 -5.20 -1.28 16.69
CA GLU A 168 -6.25 -0.34 16.23
C GLU A 168 -5.68 0.82 15.39
N ILE A 169 -4.42 1.17 15.63
CA ILE A 169 -3.66 2.18 14.91
C ILE A 169 -2.38 1.58 14.37
N CYS A 170 -1.86 2.15 13.29
CA CYS A 170 -0.61 1.75 12.66
C CYS A 170 0.52 2.72 13.01
N ILE A 171 1.62 2.17 13.53
CA ILE A 171 2.80 2.93 13.95
C ILE A 171 4.01 2.45 13.14
N PRO A 172 4.78 3.34 12.50
CA PRO A 172 5.99 2.96 11.81
C PRO A 172 7.08 2.55 12.79
N ALA A 173 7.73 1.43 12.50
CA ALA A 173 8.86 0.88 13.23
C ALA A 173 10.06 0.78 12.30
N LYS A 174 11.26 0.99 12.88
CA LYS A 174 12.50 1.04 12.11
C LYS A 174 13.58 0.23 12.80
N ALA A 175 14.48 -0.33 12.02
CA ALA A 175 15.72 -0.90 12.53
C ALA A 175 16.87 -0.63 11.56
N HIS A 176 17.96 -0.13 12.12
CA HIS A 176 19.22 0.01 11.42
C HIS A 176 20.17 -1.09 11.91
N PHE A 177 20.74 -1.85 10.99
CA PHE A 177 21.74 -2.86 11.32
C PHE A 177 22.99 -2.64 10.49
N GLU A 178 24.12 -2.47 11.17
CA GLU A 178 25.44 -2.55 10.56
C GLU A 178 26.09 -3.87 10.98
N LYS A 179 26.46 -4.72 10.02
CA LYS A 179 27.05 -6.02 10.31
C LYS A 179 28.19 -6.37 9.36
N HIS A 180 29.08 -7.20 9.89
CA HIS A 180 29.93 -8.07 9.09
C HIS A 180 29.22 -9.40 8.92
N SER A 181 29.04 -9.86 7.69
CA SER A 181 28.57 -11.22 7.48
C SER A 181 29.60 -12.20 8.06
N ALA A 182 29.11 -13.15 8.86
CA ALA A 182 29.96 -14.17 9.44
C ALA A 182 30.68 -14.97 8.32
N PRO A 183 31.91 -15.47 8.56
CA PRO A 183 32.50 -16.45 7.66
C PRO A 183 31.55 -17.64 7.46
N ALA A 184 31.55 -18.23 6.26
CA ALA A 184 30.80 -19.45 6.00
C ALA A 184 31.14 -20.52 7.06
N GLY A 185 30.15 -20.90 7.87
CA GLY A 185 30.29 -21.94 8.89
C GLY A 185 30.18 -21.51 10.37
N GLN A 186 29.80 -20.26 10.72
CA GLN A 186 29.80 -19.83 12.12
C GLN A 186 28.51 -19.30 12.75
N GLN A 187 27.38 -19.24 12.03
CA GLN A 187 26.07 -19.07 12.70
C GLN A 187 25.27 -20.36 12.66
N ARG A 188 25.08 -20.91 13.86
CA ARG A 188 24.42 -22.18 14.10
C ARG A 188 22.93 -21.98 13.83
N LEU A 189 22.44 -22.48 12.70
CA LEU A 189 21.01 -22.59 12.38
C LEU A 189 20.21 -23.37 13.45
N SER A 190 20.88 -23.99 14.44
CA SER A 190 20.26 -24.65 15.59
C SER A 190 19.52 -23.72 16.54
N ASP A 191 19.80 -22.41 16.53
CA ASP A 191 19.09 -21.43 17.36
C ASP A 191 17.85 -20.85 16.66
N ILE A 192 17.72 -21.13 15.36
CA ILE A 192 16.56 -20.77 14.55
C ILE A 192 15.50 -21.87 14.76
N GLN A 193 14.26 -21.46 15.07
CA GLN A 193 13.18 -22.41 15.35
C GLN A 193 12.98 -23.37 14.16
N PRO A 194 12.69 -24.66 14.41
CA PRO A 194 12.43 -25.65 13.35
C PRO A 194 11.32 -25.25 12.37
N GLU A 195 10.40 -24.38 12.79
CA GLU A 195 9.35 -23.80 11.96
C GLU A 195 9.91 -22.92 10.83
N VAL A 196 10.92 -22.10 11.12
CA VAL A 196 11.58 -21.25 10.12
C VAL A 196 12.35 -22.10 9.12
N LEU A 197 13.03 -23.16 9.59
CA LEU A 197 13.73 -24.09 8.70
C LEU A 197 12.75 -24.83 7.78
N ARG A 198 11.61 -25.30 8.31
CA ARG A 198 10.55 -25.93 7.51
C ARG A 198 9.94 -24.94 6.51
N TRP A 199 9.78 -23.68 6.90
CA TRP A 199 9.27 -22.64 6.04
C TRP A 199 10.24 -22.33 4.88
N LEU A 200 11.53 -22.12 5.19
CA LEU A 200 12.59 -21.91 4.17
C LEU A 200 12.69 -23.09 3.19
N GLN A 201 12.57 -24.32 3.69
CA GLN A 201 12.59 -25.52 2.84
C GLN A 201 11.42 -25.57 1.85
N ARG A 202 10.24 -25.03 2.22
CA ARG A 202 9.06 -25.02 1.36
C ARG A 202 9.06 -23.91 0.31
N GLN A 203 9.74 -22.80 0.56
CA GLN A 203 9.86 -21.70 -0.41
C GLN A 203 10.69 -22.10 -1.65
N GLY A 204 11.45 -23.20 -1.59
CA GLY A 204 12.16 -23.77 -2.74
C GLY A 204 11.32 -24.68 -3.64
N GLU A 205 10.05 -24.95 -3.31
CA GLU A 205 9.17 -25.75 -4.16
C GLU A 205 8.76 -24.97 -5.42
N PRO A 206 8.79 -25.58 -6.61
CA PRO A 206 8.40 -24.88 -7.84
C PRO A 206 6.94 -24.45 -7.77
N ALA A 207 6.67 -23.20 -8.11
CA ALA A 207 5.32 -22.65 -8.08
C ALA A 207 4.39 -23.41 -9.04
N ARG A 208 3.22 -23.81 -8.53
CA ARG A 208 2.20 -24.51 -9.33
C ARG A 208 1.73 -23.60 -10.47
N GLN A 209 1.69 -24.15 -11.68
CA GLN A 209 1.16 -23.44 -12.84
C GLN A 209 -0.36 -23.59 -12.88
N LEU A 210 -1.08 -22.47 -12.83
CA LEU A 210 -2.54 -22.43 -12.84
C LEU A 210 -3.05 -21.59 -14.02
N GLN A 211 -4.35 -21.70 -14.28
CA GLN A 211 -5.07 -20.83 -15.21
C GLN A 211 -6.01 -19.95 -14.40
N ALA A 212 -6.12 -18.68 -14.78
CA ALA A 212 -7.03 -17.74 -14.15
C ALA A 212 -7.99 -17.19 -15.20
N LEU A 213 -9.29 -17.42 -15.02
CA LEU A 213 -10.34 -16.91 -15.89
C LEU A 213 -11.00 -15.70 -15.23
N THR A 214 -11.32 -14.65 -15.98
CA THR A 214 -11.98 -13.48 -15.40
C THR A 214 -13.04 -12.88 -16.30
N ASP A 215 -14.18 -12.55 -15.69
CA ASP A 215 -15.30 -11.81 -16.28
C ASP A 215 -15.25 -10.30 -15.91
N GLY A 216 -14.12 -9.81 -15.41
CA GLY A 216 -13.95 -8.43 -14.94
C GLY A 216 -14.55 -8.14 -13.55
N ARG A 217 -15.33 -9.05 -12.97
CA ARG A 217 -15.92 -8.92 -11.62
C ARG A 217 -15.33 -9.92 -10.63
N SER A 218 -14.95 -11.08 -11.12
CA SER A 218 -14.32 -12.15 -10.36
C SER A 218 -13.19 -12.78 -11.15
N LEU A 219 -12.31 -13.43 -10.42
CA LEU A 219 -11.16 -14.17 -10.90
C LEU A 219 -11.32 -15.62 -10.44
N GLU A 220 -11.39 -16.55 -11.37
CA GLU A 220 -11.51 -17.97 -11.08
C GLU A 220 -10.17 -18.66 -11.35
N LEU A 221 -9.50 -19.12 -10.29
CA LEU A 221 -8.28 -19.91 -10.39
C LEU A 221 -8.63 -21.38 -10.59
N LYS A 222 -8.05 -22.00 -11.61
CA LYS A 222 -8.25 -23.41 -11.96
C LYS A 222 -6.92 -24.10 -12.23
N ALA A 223 -6.90 -25.41 -11.96
CA ALA A 223 -5.80 -26.26 -12.39
C ALA A 223 -5.83 -26.44 -13.92
N PRO A 224 -4.68 -26.55 -14.61
CA PRO A 224 -4.64 -26.82 -16.04
C PRO A 224 -5.40 -28.10 -16.44
N ALA A 225 -5.94 -28.14 -17.65
CA ALA A 225 -6.64 -29.32 -18.15
C ALA A 225 -5.77 -30.59 -18.05
N GLY A 226 -6.32 -31.64 -17.44
CA GLY A 226 -5.62 -32.92 -17.22
C GLY A 226 -4.78 -33.00 -15.94
N SER A 227 -4.79 -31.96 -15.11
CA SER A 227 -4.23 -32.00 -13.74
C SER A 227 -5.31 -32.26 -12.69
N GLU A 228 -4.88 -32.60 -11.46
CA GLU A 228 -5.80 -32.77 -10.33
C GLU A 228 -6.58 -31.49 -10.05
N ALA A 229 -7.81 -31.64 -9.56
CA ALA A 229 -8.66 -30.51 -9.22
C ALA A 229 -7.98 -29.62 -8.17
N LEU A 230 -8.18 -28.30 -8.31
CA LEU A 230 -7.61 -27.33 -7.39
C LEU A 230 -8.41 -27.29 -6.09
N GLU A 231 -7.90 -27.95 -5.05
CA GLU A 231 -8.46 -27.84 -3.70
C GLU A 231 -7.67 -26.82 -2.87
N ALA A 232 -8.32 -25.70 -2.51
CA ALA A 232 -7.76 -24.67 -1.64
C ALA A 232 -8.85 -24.03 -0.78
N ASP A 233 -8.51 -23.72 0.47
CA ASP A 233 -9.39 -23.00 1.41
C ASP A 233 -9.39 -21.50 1.16
N TYR A 234 -8.25 -20.97 0.69
CA TYR A 234 -8.06 -19.54 0.44
C TYR A 234 -6.89 -19.30 -0.51
N ALA A 235 -6.98 -18.25 -1.33
CA ALA A 235 -5.90 -17.77 -2.17
C ALA A 235 -5.47 -16.36 -1.74
N PHE A 236 -4.20 -16.23 -1.36
CA PHE A 236 -3.55 -14.94 -1.11
C PHE A 236 -2.91 -14.46 -2.42
N ILE A 237 -3.34 -13.31 -2.93
CA ILE A 237 -2.84 -12.72 -4.17
C ILE A 237 -1.77 -11.68 -3.84
N GLU A 238 -0.62 -11.72 -4.51
CA GLU A 238 0.49 -10.77 -4.29
C GLU A 238 0.20 -9.37 -4.86
N ASN A 239 -0.63 -9.28 -5.91
CA ASN A 239 -1.05 -8.00 -6.48
C ASN A 239 -2.04 -7.30 -5.53
N GLU A 240 -1.55 -6.28 -4.82
CA GLU A 240 -2.29 -5.50 -3.81
C GLU A 240 -3.63 -4.94 -4.31
N LEU A 241 -3.67 -4.39 -5.53
CA LEU A 241 -4.85 -3.67 -6.04
C LEU A 241 -5.78 -4.52 -6.92
N LEU A 242 -5.58 -5.85 -6.95
CA LEU A 242 -6.32 -6.72 -7.87
C LEU A 242 -7.64 -7.21 -7.28
N VAL A 243 -7.64 -7.64 -6.02
CA VAL A 243 -8.74 -8.39 -5.41
C VAL A 243 -9.41 -7.63 -4.28
N GLU A 244 -10.69 -7.90 -4.08
CA GLU A 244 -11.40 -7.42 -2.89
C GLU A 244 -11.04 -8.33 -1.70
N HIS A 245 -10.14 -7.87 -0.82
CA HIS A 245 -9.57 -8.70 0.24
C HIS A 245 -10.61 -9.17 1.26
N ALA A 246 -11.58 -8.33 1.61
CA ALA A 246 -12.67 -8.66 2.51
C ALA A 246 -13.76 -9.54 1.86
N GLY A 247 -13.76 -9.63 0.52
CA GLY A 247 -14.75 -10.38 -0.24
C GLY A 247 -14.63 -11.90 -0.01
N PRO A 248 -15.75 -12.62 0.08
CA PRO A 248 -15.71 -14.07 0.31
C PRO A 248 -15.16 -14.79 -0.92
N GLN A 249 -14.10 -15.57 -0.74
CA GLN A 249 -13.63 -16.51 -1.75
C GLN A 249 -14.47 -17.79 -1.67
N VAL A 250 -14.89 -18.30 -2.82
CA VAL A 250 -15.73 -19.50 -2.92
C VAL A 250 -14.95 -20.57 -3.66
N SER A 251 -14.65 -21.66 -2.97
CA SER A 251 -14.04 -22.84 -3.56
C SER A 251 -15.13 -23.79 -4.05
N ASP A 252 -15.00 -24.28 -5.28
CA ASP A 252 -15.86 -25.29 -5.88
C ASP A 252 -15.03 -26.52 -6.33
N ALA A 253 -15.68 -27.51 -6.95
CA ALA A 253 -15.02 -28.76 -7.35
C ALA A 253 -13.96 -28.60 -8.46
N GLY A 254 -13.80 -27.40 -9.04
CA GLY A 254 -12.88 -27.14 -10.14
C GLY A 254 -11.91 -25.98 -9.92
N GLY A 255 -12.10 -25.16 -8.88
CA GLY A 255 -11.29 -23.98 -8.64
C GLY A 255 -11.72 -23.14 -7.44
N ILE A 256 -11.07 -21.98 -7.31
CA ILE A 256 -11.41 -20.96 -6.32
C ILE A 256 -11.77 -19.66 -7.03
N ARG A 257 -12.96 -19.14 -6.72
CA ARG A 257 -13.45 -17.85 -7.23
C ARG A 257 -13.16 -16.75 -6.22
N ILE A 258 -12.52 -15.69 -6.70
CA ILE A 258 -12.00 -14.57 -5.92
C ILE A 258 -12.64 -13.28 -6.47
N PRO A 259 -13.30 -12.46 -5.64
CA PRO A 259 -13.86 -11.20 -6.11
C PRO A 259 -12.75 -10.19 -6.46
N LEU A 260 -12.94 -9.47 -7.57
CA LEU A 260 -12.01 -8.42 -8.01
C LEU A 260 -12.40 -7.07 -7.40
N GLN A 261 -11.39 -6.25 -7.12
CA GLN A 261 -11.63 -4.87 -6.71
C GLN A 261 -12.20 -4.06 -7.88
N ALA A 262 -13.17 -3.19 -7.61
CA ALA A 262 -13.77 -2.37 -8.65
C ALA A 262 -12.73 -1.46 -9.34
N GLY A 263 -12.61 -1.58 -10.66
CA GLY A 263 -11.62 -0.83 -11.44
C GLY A 263 -10.20 -1.38 -11.39
N ALA A 264 -9.99 -2.57 -10.83
CA ALA A 264 -8.68 -3.23 -10.79
C ALA A 264 -8.09 -3.41 -12.20
N GLN A 265 -6.80 -3.13 -12.34
CA GLN A 265 -6.07 -3.43 -13.55
C GLN A 265 -5.69 -4.92 -13.55
N ILE A 266 -6.23 -5.68 -14.49
CA ILE A 266 -6.02 -7.12 -14.59
C ILE A 266 -4.69 -7.40 -15.31
N PRO A 267 -3.65 -7.93 -14.64
CA PRO A 267 -2.39 -8.28 -15.29
C PRO A 267 -2.52 -9.59 -16.09
N ARG A 268 -1.59 -9.84 -17.02
CA ARG A 268 -1.54 -11.11 -17.79
C ARG A 268 -1.17 -12.32 -16.95
N GLN A 269 -0.46 -12.09 -15.85
CA GLN A 269 0.02 -13.13 -14.96
C GLN A 269 -0.10 -12.64 -13.53
N ILE A 270 -0.51 -13.54 -12.64
CA ILE A 270 -0.66 -13.28 -11.21
C ILE A 270 0.12 -14.33 -10.43
N ARG A 271 0.51 -13.94 -9.22
CA ARG A 271 1.25 -14.79 -8.28
C ARG A 271 0.57 -14.74 -6.92
N GLY A 272 0.81 -15.78 -6.13
CA GLY A 272 0.21 -15.87 -4.81
C GLY A 272 0.49 -17.18 -4.10
N LEU A 273 -0.17 -17.33 -2.96
CA LEU A 273 -0.14 -18.51 -2.12
C LEU A 273 -1.54 -19.12 -1.99
N LEU A 274 -1.65 -20.42 -2.20
CA LEU A 274 -2.84 -21.20 -1.89
C LEU A 274 -2.70 -21.81 -0.50
N LYS A 275 -3.70 -21.64 0.34
CA LYS A 275 -3.82 -22.31 1.63
C LYS A 275 -4.68 -23.57 1.49
N GLN A 276 -4.17 -24.70 1.94
CA GLN A 276 -4.88 -25.99 2.01
C GLN A 276 -4.60 -26.63 3.38
N GLY A 277 -5.55 -26.50 4.30
CA GLY A 277 -5.36 -26.78 5.72
C GLY A 277 -4.23 -25.92 6.32
N GLU A 278 -3.20 -26.60 6.84
CA GLU A 278 -1.99 -25.99 7.40
C GLU A 278 -0.85 -25.83 6.37
N GLN A 279 -1.10 -26.20 5.11
CA GLN A 279 -0.12 -26.14 4.04
C GLN A 279 -0.34 -24.92 3.15
N TYR A 280 0.76 -24.40 2.63
CA TYR A 280 0.78 -23.29 1.69
C TYR A 280 1.57 -23.70 0.45
N HIS A 281 1.04 -23.40 -0.72
CA HIS A 281 1.68 -23.66 -2.01
C HIS A 281 1.73 -22.38 -2.83
N SER A 282 2.91 -22.03 -3.33
CA SER A 282 3.05 -20.94 -4.28
C SER A 282 2.45 -21.32 -5.63
N PHE A 283 1.86 -20.34 -6.30
CA PHE A 283 1.34 -20.51 -7.64
C PHE A 283 1.66 -19.33 -8.53
N VAL A 284 1.66 -19.62 -9.82
CA VAL A 284 1.69 -18.63 -10.89
C VAL A 284 0.55 -18.96 -11.83
N ALA A 285 -0.33 -18.00 -12.09
CA ALA A 285 -1.46 -18.19 -12.98
C ALA A 285 -1.43 -17.22 -14.15
N THR A 286 -1.70 -17.75 -15.35
CA THR A 286 -1.90 -16.93 -16.56
C THR A 286 -3.37 -16.52 -16.64
N VAL A 287 -3.63 -15.23 -16.79
CA VAL A 287 -4.98 -14.67 -16.79
C VAL A 287 -5.55 -14.60 -18.22
N THR A 288 -6.77 -15.08 -18.40
CA THR A 288 -7.54 -15.03 -19.66
C THR A 288 -8.89 -14.36 -19.39
N ARG A 289 -9.24 -13.34 -20.17
CA ARG A 289 -10.49 -12.58 -20.00
C ARG A 289 -11.61 -13.24 -20.80
N VAL A 290 -12.78 -13.38 -20.18
CA VAL A 290 -13.97 -14.00 -20.78
C VAL A 290 -14.60 -13.09 -21.84
N ASP A 291 -14.42 -11.76 -21.75
CA ASP A 291 -14.91 -10.79 -22.76
C ASP A 291 -14.35 -11.01 -24.17
N ASP A 292 -13.24 -11.76 -24.32
CA ASP A 292 -12.74 -12.19 -25.65
C ASP A 292 -13.66 -13.25 -26.31
N LEU A 293 -14.75 -13.70 -25.64
CA LEU A 293 -15.56 -14.82 -26.07
C LEU A 293 -17.03 -14.48 -26.42
N ASP A 294 -17.51 -13.24 -26.31
CA ASP A 294 -18.96 -12.99 -26.47
C ASP A 294 -19.36 -11.58 -26.98
N GLU A 295 -19.18 -11.32 -28.29
CA GLU A 295 -19.73 -10.13 -28.99
C GLU A 295 -21.28 -10.06 -29.01
N SER A 296 -21.98 -11.09 -28.51
CA SER A 296 -23.44 -11.22 -28.65
C SER A 296 -24.25 -10.54 -27.53
N MET A 297 -23.62 -10.18 -26.41
CA MET A 297 -24.28 -9.63 -25.21
C MET A 297 -24.40 -8.08 -25.23
N GLU A 298 -23.62 -7.40 -26.08
CA GLU A 298 -23.49 -5.93 -26.09
C GLU A 298 -24.79 -5.19 -26.46
N MET A 299 -25.62 -5.75 -27.33
CA MET A 299 -26.83 -5.05 -27.81
C MET A 299 -27.93 -5.00 -26.74
N LEU A 300 -28.06 -6.05 -25.93
CA LEU A 300 -29.04 -6.11 -24.85
C LEU A 300 -28.62 -5.20 -23.69
N GLU A 301 -27.34 -5.15 -23.35
CA GLU A 301 -26.81 -4.23 -22.34
C GLU A 301 -26.95 -2.78 -22.75
N LEU A 302 -26.61 -2.43 -24.00
CA LEU A 302 -26.79 -1.08 -24.52
C LEU A 302 -28.27 -0.64 -24.42
N LEU A 303 -29.20 -1.56 -24.70
CA LEU A 303 -30.64 -1.30 -24.61
C LEU A 303 -31.10 -1.14 -23.15
N ILE A 304 -30.58 -1.94 -22.22
CA ILE A 304 -30.86 -1.82 -20.78
C ILE A 304 -30.30 -0.50 -20.23
N TYR A 305 -29.05 -0.16 -20.53
CA TYR A 305 -28.44 1.10 -20.07
C TYR A 305 -29.13 2.32 -20.65
N SER A 306 -29.51 2.29 -21.94
CA SER A 306 -30.31 3.35 -22.55
C SER A 306 -31.68 3.48 -21.88
N GLY A 307 -32.31 2.35 -21.52
CA GLY A 307 -33.58 2.32 -20.79
C GLY A 307 -33.47 2.90 -19.38
N LEU A 308 -32.42 2.56 -18.64
CA LEU A 308 -32.15 3.10 -17.30
C LEU A 308 -31.80 4.59 -17.35
N ALA A 309 -31.02 5.04 -18.34
CA ALA A 309 -30.71 6.45 -18.55
C ALA A 309 -31.96 7.28 -18.87
N PHE A 310 -32.85 6.73 -19.70
CA PHE A 310 -34.15 7.35 -20.00
C PHE A 310 -35.03 7.45 -18.75
N LEU A 311 -35.10 6.36 -17.96
CA LEU A 311 -35.86 6.34 -16.71
C LEU A 311 -35.28 7.32 -15.68
N GLY A 312 -33.96 7.38 -15.54
CA GLY A 312 -33.27 8.34 -14.67
C GLY A 312 -33.55 9.79 -15.09
N GLY A 313 -33.56 10.08 -16.39
CA GLY A 313 -33.97 11.38 -16.92
C GLY A 313 -35.40 11.75 -16.52
N ILE A 314 -36.35 10.82 -16.58
CA ILE A 314 -37.74 11.04 -16.13
C ILE A 314 -37.78 11.31 -14.62
N ILE A 315 -37.07 10.53 -13.81
CA ILE A 315 -37.03 10.68 -12.35
C ILE A 315 -36.43 12.03 -11.95
N LEU A 316 -35.38 12.49 -12.63
CA LEU A 316 -34.76 13.79 -12.37
C LEU A 316 -35.71 14.98 -12.66
N ASN A 317 -36.66 14.83 -13.59
CA ASN A 317 -37.71 15.83 -13.80
C ASN A 317 -38.76 15.85 -12.67
N LEU A 318 -38.86 14.76 -11.89
CA LEU A 318 -39.75 14.64 -10.72
C LEU A 318 -39.08 15.02 -9.39
N MET A 319 -37.76 15.28 -9.38
CA MET A 319 -37.11 15.77 -8.16
C MET A 319 -37.59 17.19 -7.83
N PRO A 320 -37.89 17.48 -6.55
CA PRO A 320 -38.49 18.75 -6.13
C PRO A 320 -37.62 19.99 -6.42
N CYS A 321 -36.32 19.78 -6.67
CA CYS A 321 -35.35 20.82 -6.95
C CYS A 321 -35.33 21.30 -8.42
N VAL A 322 -35.90 20.54 -9.37
CA VAL A 322 -35.86 20.85 -10.82
C VAL A 322 -37.19 21.41 -11.33
N LEU A 323 -38.27 21.23 -10.55
CA LEU A 323 -39.60 21.77 -10.82
C LEU A 323 -39.63 23.26 -11.20
N PRO A 324 -38.83 24.16 -10.57
CA PRO A 324 -38.86 25.59 -10.89
C PRO A 324 -38.38 25.93 -12.32
N VAL A 325 -37.42 25.17 -12.83
CA VAL A 325 -36.90 25.35 -14.20
C VAL A 325 -37.87 24.75 -15.22
N LEU A 326 -38.60 23.70 -14.83
CA LEU A 326 -39.60 23.05 -15.67
C LEU A 326 -40.77 24.00 -16.00
N SER A 327 -41.22 24.81 -15.02
CA SER A 327 -42.22 25.86 -15.25
C SER A 327 -41.77 26.89 -16.29
N LEU A 328 -40.50 27.33 -16.24
CA LEU A 328 -39.96 28.29 -17.21
C LEU A 328 -39.87 27.69 -18.63
N LYS A 329 -39.55 26.39 -18.76
CA LYS A 329 -39.56 25.68 -20.05
C LYS A 329 -40.96 25.57 -20.66
N ILE A 330 -41.99 25.36 -19.84
CA ILE A 330 -43.39 25.32 -20.30
C ILE A 330 -43.81 26.67 -20.87
N PHE A 331 -43.46 27.78 -20.21
CA PHE A 331 -43.73 29.12 -20.74
C PHE A 331 -42.99 29.41 -22.04
N HIS A 332 -41.75 28.91 -22.21
CA HIS A 332 -41.01 29.02 -23.46
C HIS A 332 -41.70 28.26 -24.61
N LEU A 333 -42.20 27.06 -24.36
CA LEU A 333 -42.91 26.26 -25.35
C LEU A 333 -44.25 26.90 -25.76
N ILE A 334 -44.97 27.49 -24.81
CA ILE A 334 -46.22 28.21 -25.08
C ILE A 334 -45.97 29.44 -25.97
N ASN A 335 -44.82 30.11 -25.83
CA ASN A 335 -44.44 31.22 -26.71
C ASN A 335 -43.99 30.77 -28.12
N LEU A 336 -43.71 29.48 -28.33
CA LEU A 336 -43.31 28.89 -29.61
C LEU A 336 -44.49 28.28 -30.40
N SER A 337 -45.72 28.32 -29.88
CA SER A 337 -46.94 27.71 -30.43
C SER A 337 -47.34 28.20 -31.85
N GLY A 338 -46.64 29.17 -32.42
CA GLY A 338 -46.90 29.75 -33.74
C GLY A 338 -45.85 29.46 -34.83
N GLU A 339 -44.79 28.68 -34.55
CA GLU A 339 -43.68 28.46 -35.50
C GLU A 339 -43.73 27.11 -36.25
N SER A 340 -42.96 27.02 -37.34
CA SER A 340 -42.93 25.81 -38.19
C SER A 340 -42.21 24.64 -37.54
N ARG A 341 -42.74 23.41 -37.76
CA ARG A 341 -42.25 22.15 -37.14
C ARG A 341 -40.74 21.92 -37.27
N ASN A 342 -40.13 22.33 -38.39
CA ASN A 342 -38.69 22.19 -38.62
C ASN A 342 -37.84 23.11 -37.73
N ARG A 343 -38.34 24.32 -37.41
CA ARG A 343 -37.62 25.25 -36.54
C ARG A 343 -37.65 24.80 -35.09
N LEU A 344 -38.79 24.28 -34.65
CA LEU A 344 -38.92 23.67 -33.32
C LEU A 344 -37.92 22.52 -33.12
N LEU A 345 -37.73 21.66 -34.12
CA LEU A 345 -36.76 20.56 -34.08
C LEU A 345 -35.31 21.07 -34.04
N LEU A 346 -35.00 22.12 -34.78
CA LEU A 346 -33.67 22.75 -34.76
C LEU A 346 -33.35 23.37 -33.39
N TYR A 347 -34.30 24.08 -32.77
CA TYR A 347 -34.11 24.66 -31.44
C TYR A 347 -33.94 23.58 -30.37
N THR A 348 -34.83 22.57 -30.37
CA THR A 348 -34.75 21.44 -29.42
C THR A 348 -33.46 20.63 -29.60
N GLY A 349 -33.05 20.39 -30.85
CA GLY A 349 -31.80 19.71 -31.16
C GLY A 349 -30.57 20.48 -30.70
N SER A 350 -30.56 21.81 -30.89
CA SER A 350 -29.45 22.67 -30.45
C SER A 350 -29.31 22.73 -28.93
N TYR A 351 -30.43 22.73 -28.19
CA TYR A 351 -30.45 22.63 -26.74
C TYR A 351 -29.84 21.30 -26.27
N SER A 352 -30.30 20.17 -26.83
CA SER A 352 -29.78 18.83 -26.49
C SER A 352 -28.28 18.70 -26.82
N ALA A 353 -27.83 19.27 -27.93
CA ALA A 353 -26.42 19.30 -28.30
C ALA A 353 -25.58 20.08 -27.27
N GLY A 354 -26.09 21.21 -26.76
CA GLY A 354 -25.43 21.98 -25.69
C GLY A 354 -25.26 21.18 -24.41
N VAL A 355 -26.28 20.42 -24.01
CA VAL A 355 -26.22 19.52 -22.83
C VAL A 355 -25.21 18.39 -23.04
N ILE A 356 -25.29 17.67 -24.17
CA ILE A 356 -24.41 16.53 -24.46
C ILE A 356 -22.95 16.97 -24.51
N LEU A 357 -22.64 18.06 -25.22
CA LEU A 357 -21.26 18.56 -25.32
C LEU A 357 -20.72 19.05 -23.98
N SER A 358 -21.56 19.62 -23.11
CA SER A 358 -21.15 20.03 -21.76
C SER A 358 -20.79 18.84 -20.89
N PHE A 359 -21.60 17.78 -20.87
CA PHE A 359 -21.30 16.55 -20.13
C PHE A 359 -20.07 15.82 -20.69
N LEU A 360 -19.89 15.80 -22.02
CA LEU A 360 -18.69 15.23 -22.63
C LEU A 360 -17.43 16.02 -22.25
N ALA A 361 -17.51 17.35 -22.24
CA ALA A 361 -16.40 18.21 -21.81
C ALA A 361 -16.05 18.00 -20.33
N LEU A 362 -17.06 17.94 -19.46
CA LEU A 362 -16.88 17.62 -18.03
C LEU A 362 -16.27 16.23 -17.85
N SER A 363 -16.81 15.20 -18.52
CA SER A 363 -16.26 13.84 -18.47
C SER A 363 -14.81 13.79 -18.96
N GLY A 364 -14.48 14.48 -20.05
CA GLY A 364 -13.12 14.55 -20.57
C GLY A 364 -12.14 15.20 -19.58
N LEU A 365 -12.58 16.31 -18.96
CA LEU A 365 -11.80 16.98 -17.91
C LEU A 365 -11.53 16.05 -16.72
N LEU A 366 -12.53 15.29 -16.30
CA LEU A 366 -12.40 14.35 -15.18
C LEU A 366 -11.48 13.18 -15.48
N ILE A 367 -11.53 12.65 -16.70
CA ILE A 367 -10.61 11.60 -17.13
C ILE A 367 -9.17 12.13 -17.12
N ALA A 368 -8.96 13.37 -17.61
CA ALA A 368 -7.65 14.01 -17.58
C ALA A 368 -7.13 14.24 -16.15
N LEU A 369 -7.98 14.70 -15.23
CA LEU A 369 -7.62 14.90 -13.82
C LEU A 369 -7.33 13.58 -13.10
N ARG A 370 -8.10 12.52 -13.37
CA ARG A 370 -7.83 11.18 -12.84
C ARG A 370 -6.50 10.62 -13.33
N ALA A 371 -6.16 10.84 -14.60
CA ALA A 371 -4.86 10.44 -15.15
C ALA A 371 -3.69 11.20 -14.49
N ALA A 372 -3.94 12.39 -13.94
CA ALA A 372 -2.96 13.18 -13.20
C ALA A 372 -2.80 12.76 -11.72
N GLY A 373 -3.50 11.72 -11.25
CA GLY A 373 -3.26 11.09 -9.95
C GLY A 373 -4.10 11.60 -8.78
N GLU A 374 -5.04 12.52 -9.00
CA GLU A 374 -5.99 12.91 -7.95
C GLU A 374 -7.23 12.00 -7.96
N GLN A 375 -7.45 11.27 -6.87
CA GLN A 375 -8.71 10.55 -6.63
C GLN A 375 -9.84 11.53 -6.29
N LEU A 376 -10.26 12.33 -7.27
CA LEU A 376 -11.46 13.17 -7.14
C LEU A 376 -12.71 12.28 -7.23
N GLY A 377 -13.21 11.88 -6.07
CA GLY A 377 -14.52 11.25 -5.93
C GLY A 377 -15.63 12.29 -6.09
N TRP A 378 -16.41 12.21 -7.18
CA TRP A 378 -17.64 13.00 -7.32
C TRP A 378 -18.59 12.65 -6.17
N GLY A 379 -18.83 13.60 -5.28
CA GLY A 379 -19.69 13.42 -4.11
C GLY A 379 -19.02 13.64 -2.76
N PHE A 380 -17.68 13.72 -2.68
CA PHE A 380 -17.00 14.03 -1.41
C PHE A 380 -17.38 15.41 -0.86
N HIS A 381 -17.69 16.37 -1.75
CA HIS A 381 -18.20 17.69 -1.36
C HIS A 381 -19.53 17.63 -0.59
N LEU A 382 -20.41 16.66 -0.88
CA LEU A 382 -21.68 16.49 -0.17
C LEU A 382 -21.51 15.95 1.25
N GLN A 383 -20.34 15.39 1.57
CA GLN A 383 -20.00 14.99 2.95
C GLN A 383 -19.49 16.18 3.78
N SER A 384 -19.08 17.28 3.14
CA SER A 384 -18.64 18.47 3.87
C SER A 384 -19.84 19.20 4.46
N SER A 385 -19.87 19.33 5.79
CA SER A 385 -20.98 19.96 6.50
C SER A 385 -21.20 21.41 6.08
N GLY A 386 -20.13 22.12 5.72
CA GLY A 386 -20.20 23.51 5.23
C GLY A 386 -20.92 23.64 3.89
N PHE A 387 -20.60 22.78 2.91
CA PHE A 387 -21.24 22.81 1.60
C PHE A 387 -22.72 22.46 1.69
N LEU A 388 -23.07 21.48 2.52
CA LEU A 388 -24.45 21.07 2.74
C LEU A 388 -25.29 22.21 3.34
N VAL A 389 -24.78 22.90 4.37
CA VAL A 389 -25.44 24.06 4.97
C VAL A 389 -25.63 25.19 3.96
N PHE A 390 -24.60 25.47 3.17
CA PHE A 390 -24.68 26.46 2.09
C PHE A 390 -25.81 26.13 1.09
N MET A 391 -25.87 24.88 0.62
CA MET A 391 -26.86 24.44 -0.35
C MET A 391 -28.29 24.51 0.21
N ILE A 392 -28.49 24.15 1.50
CA ILE A 392 -29.79 24.29 2.18
C ILE A 392 -30.23 25.76 2.22
N LEU A 393 -29.34 26.67 2.63
CA LEU A 393 -29.66 28.09 2.70
C LEU A 393 -29.98 28.67 1.32
N PHE A 394 -29.18 28.31 0.31
CA PHE A 394 -29.41 28.71 -1.08
C PHE A 394 -30.79 28.26 -1.60
N LEU A 395 -31.12 26.97 -1.45
CA LEU A 395 -32.41 26.43 -1.88
C LEU A 395 -33.58 27.03 -1.09
N SER A 396 -33.38 27.33 0.20
CA SER A 396 -34.39 27.98 1.03
C SER A 396 -34.70 29.41 0.55
N VAL A 397 -33.67 30.17 0.19
CA VAL A 397 -33.83 31.52 -0.39
C VAL A 397 -34.56 31.44 -1.73
N PHE A 398 -34.21 30.48 -2.58
CA PHE A 398 -34.88 30.29 -3.86
C PHE A 398 -36.35 29.87 -3.72
N ALA A 399 -36.66 28.99 -2.76
CA ALA A 399 -38.04 28.60 -2.46
C ALA A 399 -38.88 29.79 -1.95
N LEU A 400 -38.32 30.63 -1.08
CA LEU A 400 -38.98 31.85 -0.59
C LEU A 400 -39.20 32.89 -1.71
N ASN A 401 -38.29 32.94 -2.71
CA ASN A 401 -38.48 33.74 -3.91
C ASN A 401 -39.66 33.26 -4.76
N LEU A 402 -39.81 31.94 -4.96
CA LEU A 402 -40.95 31.36 -5.69
C LEU A 402 -42.28 31.47 -4.94
N LEU A 403 -42.25 31.49 -3.60
CA LEU A 403 -43.40 31.78 -2.75
C LEU A 403 -43.82 33.26 -2.76
N GLY A 404 -43.07 34.13 -3.47
CA GLY A 404 -43.37 35.54 -3.58
C GLY A 404 -43.08 36.35 -2.30
N VAL A 405 -42.32 35.79 -1.36
CA VAL A 405 -41.93 36.49 -0.12
C VAL A 405 -40.96 37.64 -0.42
N PHE A 406 -40.17 37.50 -1.50
CA PHE A 406 -39.35 38.55 -2.09
C PHE A 406 -39.14 38.28 -3.58
N GLU A 407 -39.28 39.32 -4.42
CA GLU A 407 -38.98 39.24 -5.85
C GLU A 407 -37.52 39.67 -6.08
N ILE A 408 -36.57 38.72 -6.02
CA ILE A 408 -35.26 38.94 -6.61
C ILE A 408 -35.50 39.04 -8.12
N GLY A 409 -35.34 40.26 -8.62
CA GLY A 409 -35.98 40.75 -9.82
C GLY A 409 -35.79 39.88 -11.06
N LEU A 410 -36.85 39.93 -11.88
CA LEU A 410 -36.95 39.51 -13.27
C LEU A 410 -35.78 39.97 -14.19
N SER A 411 -34.79 40.71 -13.69
CA SER A 411 -33.61 41.20 -14.41
C SER A 411 -32.46 40.17 -14.55
N LEU A 412 -32.40 39.13 -13.70
CA LEU A 412 -31.45 38.02 -13.90
C LEU A 412 -32.05 36.93 -14.80
N THR A 413 -33.37 36.80 -14.80
CA THR A 413 -34.12 35.91 -15.69
C THR A 413 -34.16 36.44 -17.13
N SER A 414 -34.01 37.74 -17.36
CA SER A 414 -33.86 38.33 -18.70
C SER A 414 -32.50 38.02 -19.37
N ILE A 415 -31.51 37.56 -18.62
CA ILE A 415 -30.24 37.03 -19.17
C ILE A 415 -30.42 35.57 -19.63
N SER A 416 -31.34 34.82 -19.01
CA SER A 416 -31.63 33.41 -19.33
C SER A 416 -32.78 33.23 -20.31
N ALA A 417 -33.60 34.25 -20.50
CA ALA A 417 -34.55 34.39 -21.59
C ALA A 417 -34.38 35.79 -22.19
N PRO A 418 -33.43 36.01 -23.13
CA PRO A 418 -33.42 37.26 -23.87
C PRO A 418 -34.81 37.36 -24.51
N GLU A 419 -35.52 38.47 -24.27
CA GLU A 419 -36.81 38.73 -24.89
C GLU A 419 -36.65 38.47 -26.39
N ILE A 420 -37.20 37.34 -26.87
CA ILE A 420 -37.37 37.03 -28.28
C ILE A 420 -38.53 37.89 -28.77
N LYS A 421 -38.42 39.21 -28.58
CA LYS A 421 -39.13 40.16 -29.40
C LYS A 421 -38.20 40.38 -30.59
N THR A 422 -38.54 39.67 -31.67
CA THR A 422 -38.13 39.95 -33.06
C THR A 422 -36.66 39.69 -33.46
N ASP A 423 -36.15 38.45 -33.39
CA ASP A 423 -35.02 38.05 -34.26
C ASP A 423 -35.13 36.59 -34.72
N HIS A 424 -35.60 36.38 -35.96
CA HIS A 424 -35.81 35.06 -36.56
C HIS A 424 -34.56 34.61 -37.33
N GLY A 425 -33.63 33.92 -36.65
CA GLY A 425 -32.41 33.41 -37.32
C GLY A 425 -31.42 32.66 -36.42
N ILE A 426 -30.17 32.55 -36.88
CA ILE A 426 -29.03 31.82 -36.27
C ILE A 426 -28.81 32.17 -34.79
N ARG A 427 -29.13 33.40 -34.39
CA ARG A 427 -29.04 33.86 -32.98
C ARG A 427 -29.98 33.10 -32.03
N ALA A 428 -31.17 32.73 -32.49
CA ALA A 428 -32.11 31.93 -31.69
C ALA A 428 -31.57 30.51 -31.43
N ILE A 429 -30.91 29.91 -32.43
CA ILE A 429 -30.24 28.60 -32.30
C ILE A 429 -29.07 28.69 -31.31
N GLY A 430 -28.24 29.74 -31.42
CA GLY A 430 -27.14 29.99 -30.47
C GLY A 430 -27.63 30.18 -29.04
N SER A 431 -28.73 30.92 -28.83
CA SER A 431 -29.32 31.11 -27.50
C SER A 431 -29.86 29.80 -26.90
N SER A 432 -30.45 28.92 -27.73
CA SER A 432 -30.95 27.61 -27.30
C SER A 432 -29.81 26.68 -26.89
N PHE A 433 -28.69 26.72 -27.62
CA PHE A 433 -27.46 26.00 -27.28
C PHE A 433 -26.85 26.47 -25.94
N LEU A 434 -26.71 27.79 -25.73
CA LEU A 434 -26.22 28.34 -24.46
C LEU A 434 -27.14 28.01 -23.29
N SER A 435 -28.46 27.99 -23.51
CA SER A 435 -29.42 27.56 -22.50
C SER A 435 -29.20 26.10 -22.08
N GLY A 436 -28.83 25.22 -23.02
CA GLY A 436 -28.43 23.84 -22.71
C GLY A 436 -27.17 23.74 -21.84
N ILE A 437 -26.16 24.58 -22.12
CA ILE A 437 -24.93 24.66 -21.30
C ILE A 437 -25.27 25.13 -19.88
N LEU A 438 -26.03 26.22 -19.76
CA LEU A 438 -26.40 26.79 -18.46
C LEU A 438 -27.25 25.80 -17.64
N ALA A 439 -28.17 25.09 -18.29
CA ALA A 439 -28.96 24.04 -17.65
C ALA A 439 -28.07 22.93 -17.08
N THR A 440 -26.98 22.60 -17.77
CA THR A 440 -26.01 21.60 -17.29
C THR A 440 -25.27 22.10 -16.05
N VAL A 441 -24.82 23.35 -16.05
CA VAL A 441 -24.11 23.97 -14.91
C VAL A 441 -24.99 24.15 -13.68
N VAL A 442 -26.29 24.43 -13.85
CA VAL A 442 -27.23 24.59 -12.72
C VAL A 442 -27.69 23.26 -12.16
N ALA A 443 -27.73 22.21 -12.97
CA ALA A 443 -28.18 20.87 -12.58
C ALA A 443 -27.06 19.94 -12.08
N SER A 444 -25.79 20.26 -12.37
CA SER A 444 -24.60 19.52 -11.93
C SER A 444 -24.02 20.13 -10.67
#